data_AF-A0A518DDX1-F1
#
_entry.id   AF-A0A518DDX1-F1
#
_cell.length_a   1.000
_cell.length_b   1.000
_cell.length_c   1.000
_cell.angle_alpha   90.00
_cell.angle_beta   90.00
_cell.angle_gamma   90.00
#
_symmetry.space_group_name_H-M   'P 1'
#
loop_
_entity.id
_entity.type
_entity.pdbx_description
1 polymer ?
#
loop_
_entity_poly.entity_id
_entity_poly.type
_entity_poly.pdbx_seq_one_letter_code
_entity_poly.pdbx_strand_id
1 'polypeptide(L)' 'MRFKGGHFSAWIHETFPTSVCSIAIEFKKFFMDEWSGEADLREVDAIFGALKSTLPGVRSELLRVGAT' A
#
# COMPACT_ATOMS: atom_id res chain seq x y z
N MET A 1 -11.69 5.67 -10.92
CA MET A 1 -10.64 4.72 -10.47
C MET A 1 -11.14 3.29 -10.74
N ARG A 2 -10.35 2.38 -11.35
CA ARG A 2 -10.76 0.99 -11.68
C ARG A 2 -10.02 -0.11 -10.91
N PHE A 3 -8.98 0.24 -10.16
CA PHE A 3 -8.20 -0.71 -9.37
C PHE A 3 -8.99 -1.26 -8.18
N LYS A 4 -8.97 -2.58 -7.99
CA LYS A 4 -9.70 -3.30 -6.93
C LYS A 4 -8.81 -4.22 -6.09
N GLY A 5 -7.48 -4.08 -6.16
CA GLY A 5 -6.53 -4.88 -5.38
C GLY A 5 -6.10 -6.22 -5.99
N GLY A 6 -6.73 -6.65 -7.09
CA GLY A 6 -6.30 -7.80 -7.89
C GLY A 6 -6.43 -9.17 -7.21
N HIS A 7 -5.97 -10.22 -7.88
CA HIS A 7 -6.12 -11.62 -7.44
C HIS A 7 -5.43 -11.90 -6.10
N PHE A 8 -4.23 -11.36 -5.87
CA PHE A 8 -3.48 -11.66 -4.65
C PHE A 8 -4.20 -11.16 -3.39
N SER A 9 -4.77 -9.95 -3.42
CA SER A 9 -5.55 -9.44 -2.29
C SER A 9 -6.81 -10.28 -2.02
N ALA A 10 -7.49 -10.71 -3.08
CA ALA A 10 -8.65 -11.59 -2.97
C ALA A 10 -8.27 -12.95 -2.37
N TRP A 11 -7.21 -13.57 -2.89
CA TRP A 11 -6.69 -14.84 -2.39
C TRP A 11 -6.26 -14.76 -0.93
N ILE A 12 -5.59 -13.68 -0.50
CA ILE A 12 -5.23 -13.47 0.91
C ILE A 12 -6.47 -13.44 1.79
N HIS A 13 -7.50 -12.70 1.39
CA HIS A 13 -8.74 -12.62 2.16
C HIS A 13 -9.47 -13.97 2.21
N GLU A 14 -9.50 -14.73 1.12
CA GLU A 14 -10.08 -16.08 1.07
C GLU A 14 -9.31 -17.07 1.95
N THR A 15 -7.98 -16.96 1.98
CA THR A 15 -7.11 -17.90 2.71
C THR A 15 -7.01 -17.57 4.20
N PHE A 16 -7.04 -16.29 4.57
CA PHE A 16 -6.85 -15.81 5.95
C PHE A 16 -7.93 -14.80 6.38
N PRO A 17 -9.23 -15.15 6.29
CA PRO A 17 -10.34 -14.19 6.36
C PRO A 17 -10.45 -13.46 7.70
N THR A 18 -9.99 -14.08 8.80
CA THR A 18 -10.06 -13.52 10.16
C THR A 18 -8.71 -13.10 10.73
N SER A 19 -7.61 -13.40 10.02
CA SER A 19 -6.25 -13.23 10.54
C SER A 19 -5.48 -12.13 9.80
N VAL A 20 -5.90 -11.77 8.59
CA VAL A 20 -5.19 -10.78 7.75
C VAL A 20 -6.16 -9.77 7.16
N CYS A 21 -5.76 -8.50 7.16
CA CYS A 21 -6.37 -7.44 6.37
C CYS A 21 -5.47 -7.13 5.17
N SER A 22 -5.94 -7.39 3.94
CA SER A 22 -5.18 -7.08 2.73
C SER A 22 -5.45 -5.65 2.26
N ILE A 23 -4.39 -4.85 2.08
CA ILE A 23 -4.48 -3.48 1.60
C ILE A 23 -3.66 -3.38 0.31
N ALA A 24 -4.31 -2.93 -0.77
CA ALA A 24 -3.65 -2.68 -2.04
C ALA A 24 -3.63 -1.18 -2.32
N ILE A 25 -2.44 -0.61 -2.51
CA ILE A 25 -2.23 0.81 -2.77
C ILE A 25 -1.68 0.97 -4.17
N GLU A 26 -2.31 1.81 -4.98
CA GLU A 26 -1.88 2.11 -6.35
C GLU A 26 -1.53 3.60 -6.45
N PHE A 27 -0.35 3.88 -7.00
CA PHE A 27 0.09 5.22 -7.36
C PHE A 27 0.01 5.40 -8.86
N LYS A 28 -0.50 6.56 -9.30
CA LYS A 28 -0.32 6.98 -10.69
C LYS A 28 1.19 7.14 -10.95
N LYS A 29 1.64 6.84 -12.17
CA LYS A 29 3.04 6.91 -12.60
C LYS A 29 3.61 8.33 -12.73
N PHE A 30 3.10 9.30 -11.97
CA PHE A 30 3.60 10.68 -12.02
C PHE A 30 5.05 10.80 -11.53
N PHE A 31 5.54 9.79 -10.81
CA PHE A 31 6.93 9.71 -10.33
C PHE A 31 7.91 9.22 -11.40
N MET A 32 7.46 8.92 -12.63
CA MET A 32 8.33 8.45 -13.71
C MET A 32 7.93 9.01 -15.06
N ASP A 33 8.89 9.13 -15.97
CA ASP A 33 8.61 9.32 -17.38
C ASP A 33 8.11 8.00 -18.00
N GLU A 34 6.92 8.04 -18.61
CA GLU A 34 6.23 6.83 -19.07
C GLU A 34 6.86 6.20 -20.32
N TRP A 35 7.77 6.91 -21.01
CA TRP A 35 8.38 6.46 -22.26
C TRP A 35 9.80 5.91 -22.06
N SER A 36 10.63 6.64 -21.33
CA SER A 36 12.00 6.23 -20.98
C SER A 36 12.02 5.24 -19.82
N GLY A 37 11.01 5.29 -18.94
CA GLY A 37 10.97 4.48 -17.72
C GLY A 37 11.82 5.06 -16.57
N GLU A 38 12.43 6.24 -16.75
CA GLU A 38 13.23 6.87 -15.71
C GLU A 38 12.35 7.46 -14.61
N ALA A 39 12.67 7.17 -13.36
CA ALA A 39 11.95 7.68 -12.19
C ALA A 39 12.56 8.98 -11.67
N ASP A 40 11.72 9.94 -11.25
CA ASP A 40 12.14 11.04 -10.40
C ASP A 40 12.27 10.53 -8.96
N LEU A 41 13.52 10.36 -8.52
CA LEU A 41 13.83 9.83 -7.19
C LEU A 41 13.25 10.68 -6.05
N ARG A 42 13.04 11.99 -6.26
CA ARG A 42 12.44 12.87 -5.24
C ARG A 42 10.97 12.54 -5.03
N GLU A 43 10.24 12.25 -6.11
CA GLU A 43 8.84 11.84 -6.04
C GLU A 43 8.71 10.44 -5.41
N VAL A 44 9.63 9.53 -5.72
CA VAL A 44 9.70 8.20 -5.08
C VAL A 44 9.94 8.34 -3.58
N ASP A 45 10.89 9.17 -3.17
CA ASP A 45 11.18 9.44 -1.75
C ASP A 45 9.99 10.11 -1.05
N ALA A 46 9.27 11.00 -1.73
CA ALA A 46 8.06 11.62 -1.20
C ALA A 46 6.94 10.59 -0.99
N ILE A 47 6.72 9.69 -1.94
CA ILE A 47 5.77 8.57 -1.82
C ILE A 47 6.16 7.68 -0.63
N PHE A 48 7.44 7.33 -0.51
CA PHE A 48 7.95 6.54 0.60
C PHE A 48 7.73 7.24 1.95
N GLY A 49 8.06 8.53 2.03
CA GLY A 49 7.84 9.35 3.23
C GLY A 49 6.36 9.44 3.61
N ALA A 50 5.48 9.62 2.63
CA ALA A 50 4.03 9.63 2.83
C ALA A 50 3.53 8.29 3.40
N LEU A 51 3.90 7.15 2.79
CA LEU A 51 3.56 5.83 3.33
C LEU A 51 4.10 5.62 4.74
N LYS A 52 5.38 5.96 4.98
CA LYS A 52 6.02 5.82 6.28
C LYS A 52 5.32 6.62 7.38
N SER A 53 4.83 7.82 7.05
CA SER A 53 4.09 8.67 7.99
C SER A 53 2.79 8.04 8.50
N THR A 54 2.23 7.07 7.77
CA THR A 54 1.00 6.36 8.18
C THR A 54 1.27 5.23 9.19
N LEU A 55 2.51 4.73 9.27
CA LEU A 55 2.86 3.56 10.09
C LEU A 55 2.52 3.71 11.59
N PRO A 56 2.74 4.87 12.24
CA PRO A 56 2.35 5.04 13.64
C PRO A 56 0.84 4.88 13.85
N GLY A 57 0.02 5.39 12.93
CA GLY A 57 -1.44 5.25 12.98
C GLY A 57 -1.86 3.79 12.82
N VAL A 58 -1.34 3.10 11.81
CA VAL A 58 -1.61 1.67 11.59
C VAL A 58 -1.22 0.84 12.81
N ARG A 59 -0.06 1.12 13.41
CA ARG A 59 0.40 0.43 14.63
C ARG A 59 -0.52 0.66 15.82
N SER A 60 -0.95 1.91 16.04
CA SER A 60 -1.90 2.24 17.11
C SER A 60 -3.21 1.45 16.96
N GLU A 61 -3.70 1.35 15.73
CA GLU A 61 -4.93 0.63 15.43
C GLU A 61 -4.80 -0.88 15.61
N LEU A 62 -3.68 -1.47 15.18
CA LEU A 62 -3.40 -2.89 15.40
C LEU A 62 -3.36 -3.25 16.88
N LEU A 63 -2.71 -2.41 17.70
CA LEU A 63 -2.67 -2.59 19.16
C LEU A 63 -4.07 -2.49 19.78
N ARG A 64 -4.90 -1.55 19.30
CA ARG A 64 -6.28 -1.36 19.78
C ARG A 64 -7.16 -2.58 19.52
N VAL A 65 -6.98 -3.26 18.39
CA VAL A 65 -7.76 -4.45 18.03
C VAL A 65 -7.16 -5.76 18.54
N GLY A 66 -6.06 -5.69 19.32
CA GLY A 66 -5.40 -6.87 19.89
C GLY A 66 -4.64 -7.72 18.86
N ALA A 67 -4.30 -7.15 17.70
CA ALA A 67 -3.43 -7.78 16.73
C ALA A 67 -1.97 -7.61 17.21
N THR A 68 -1.35 -8.71 17.66
CA THR A 68 0.02 -8.78 18.18
C THR A 68 1.01 -9.29 17.15
#